data_AF-A0A966V9X3-F1
#
_entry.id   AF-A0A966V9X3-F1
#
_cell.length_a   1.000
_cell.length_b   1.000
_cell.length_c   1.000
_cell.angle_alpha   90.00
_cell.angle_beta   90.00
_cell.angle_gamma   90.00
#
_symmetry.space_group_name_H-M   'P 1'
#
loop_
_entity.id
_entity.type
_entity.pdbx_description
1 polymer ?
#
loop_
_entity_poly.entity_id
_entity_poly.type
_entity_poly.pdbx_seq_one_letter_code
_entity_poly.pdbx_strand_id
1 'polypeptide(L)'
;MKRKQLLVLLGVGLMFLILIFVFFSRKNFSNFTIVNTSPKDKTTNASTTSPIVIMFSKRLYADAPYEQIKITPQLDGKTTVSDNKIIFTPVGQLKAKTTYIVEVVGASTNNALIESSSFSFTTGSQKISSFELTLPITEDNYTIDRLENGQILVIINGAPAGEVRKNVFDLLRKKGVDTSSVLVQESTSSRE
;
A
#
# COMPACT_ATOMS: atom_id res chain seq x y z
N MET A 1 -53.33 -27.74 40.87
CA MET A 1 -52.26 -27.76 39.85
C MET A 1 -51.04 -28.46 40.45
N LYS A 2 -50.60 -29.58 39.86
CA LYS A 2 -49.65 -30.52 40.49
C LYS A 2 -48.22 -29.96 40.41
N ARG A 3 -47.46 -29.98 41.52
CA ARG A 3 -46.05 -29.52 41.60
C ARG A 3 -45.15 -30.00 40.44
N LYS A 4 -45.50 -31.15 39.84
CA LYS A 4 -44.83 -31.71 38.65
C LYS A 4 -44.98 -30.86 37.39
N GLN A 5 -46.10 -30.16 37.17
CA GLN A 5 -46.30 -29.30 35.99
C GLN A 5 -45.52 -27.99 36.09
N LEU A 6 -45.27 -27.47 37.29
CA LEU A 6 -44.48 -26.26 37.51
C LEU A 6 -42.99 -26.48 37.19
N LEU A 7 -42.46 -27.66 37.57
CA LEU A 7 -41.08 -28.06 37.26
C LEU A 7 -40.83 -28.24 35.76
N VAL A 8 -41.81 -28.80 35.03
CA VAL A 8 -41.72 -28.98 33.58
C VAL A 8 -41.73 -27.63 32.86
N LEU A 9 -42.60 -26.68 33.27
CA LEU A 9 -42.62 -25.33 32.70
C LEU A 9 -41.31 -24.56 32.92
N LEU A 10 -40.71 -24.66 34.11
CA LEU A 10 -39.41 -24.04 34.42
C LEU A 10 -38.27 -24.61 33.55
N GLY A 11 -38.25 -25.93 33.36
CA GLY A 11 -37.24 -26.58 32.51
C GLY A 11 -37.33 -26.18 31.04
N VAL A 12 -38.55 -26.12 30.49
CA VAL A 12 -38.79 -25.72 29.09
C VAL A 12 -38.44 -24.25 28.87
N GLY A 13 -38.78 -23.35 29.79
CA GLY A 13 -38.45 -21.94 29.71
C GLY A 13 -36.93 -21.66 29.74
N LEU A 14 -36.19 -22.39 30.59
CA LEU A 14 -34.72 -22.26 30.66
C LEU A 14 -34.04 -22.78 29.38
N MET A 15 -34.54 -23.88 28.81
CA MET A 15 -34.03 -24.41 27.54
C MET A 15 -34.26 -23.44 26.38
N PHE A 16 -35.41 -22.77 26.34
CA PHE A 16 -35.72 -21.76 25.33
C PHE A 16 -34.82 -20.52 25.45
N LEU A 17 -34.51 -20.09 26.68
CA LEU A 17 -33.58 -18.99 26.97
C LEU A 17 -32.15 -19.31 26.53
N ILE A 18 -31.68 -20.54 26.79
CA ILE A 18 -30.36 -21.00 26.32
C ILE A 18 -30.31 -21.04 24.80
N LEU A 19 -31.36 -21.52 24.14
CA LEU A 19 -31.45 -21.52 22.67
C LEU A 19 -31.43 -20.11 22.07
N ILE A 20 -32.16 -19.15 22.66
CA ILE A 20 -32.12 -17.75 22.22
C ILE A 20 -30.71 -17.15 22.45
N PHE A 21 -30.07 -17.42 23.58
CA PHE A 21 -28.72 -16.93 23.88
C PHE A 21 -27.65 -17.49 22.92
N VAL A 22 -27.78 -18.77 22.54
CA VAL A 22 -26.90 -19.40 21.53
C VAL A 22 -27.18 -18.88 20.12
N PHE A 23 -28.45 -18.61 19.79
CA PHE A 23 -28.84 -18.09 18.47
C PHE A 23 -28.39 -16.63 18.25
N PHE A 24 -28.28 -15.83 19.31
CA PHE A 24 -27.85 -14.43 19.22
C PHE A 24 -26.32 -14.21 19.07
N SER A 25 -25.48 -15.25 19.20
CA SER A 25 -24.04 -15.02 19.47
C SER A 25 -23.07 -15.47 18.38
N ARG A 26 -23.46 -15.49 17.10
CA ARG A 26 -22.49 -15.53 16.00
C ARG A 26 -22.66 -14.34 15.06
N LYS A 27 -22.18 -13.17 15.49
CA LYS A 27 -21.82 -12.13 14.53
C LYS A 27 -20.71 -12.68 13.65
N ASN A 28 -21.02 -12.98 12.38
CA ASN A 28 -20.02 -13.35 11.39
C ASN A 28 -19.23 -12.09 11.03
N PHE A 29 -18.12 -11.85 11.72
CA PHE A 29 -17.23 -10.75 11.37
C PHE A 29 -16.54 -11.08 10.04
N SER A 30 -16.60 -10.14 9.10
CA SER A 30 -15.71 -10.19 7.95
C SER A 30 -14.31 -9.78 8.38
N ASN A 31 -13.34 -10.70 8.29
CA ASN A 31 -11.93 -10.32 8.43
C ASN A 31 -11.48 -9.48 7.24
N PHE A 32 -10.72 -8.42 7.54
CA PHE A 32 -10.03 -7.55 6.61
C PHE A 32 -8.53 -7.81 6.71
N THR A 33 -7.92 -8.10 5.57
CA THR A 33 -6.49 -8.40 5.45
C THR A 33 -5.87 -7.47 4.41
N ILE A 34 -4.61 -7.11 4.61
CA ILE A 34 -3.85 -6.36 3.59
C ILE A 34 -3.54 -7.32 2.44
N VAL A 35 -3.97 -6.95 1.23
CA VAL A 35 -3.73 -7.74 0.01
C VAL A 35 -2.64 -7.15 -0.85
N ASN A 36 -2.38 -5.85 -0.73
CA ASN A 36 -1.30 -5.18 -1.45
C ASN A 36 -0.87 -3.90 -0.75
N THR A 37 0.38 -3.50 -0.97
CA THR A 37 0.91 -2.21 -0.52
C THR A 37 1.70 -1.53 -1.64
N SER A 38 1.69 -0.21 -1.64
CA SER A 38 2.57 0.62 -2.47
C SER A 38 3.18 1.70 -1.59
N PRO A 39 4.50 1.74 -1.37
CA PRO A 39 5.49 0.77 -1.86
C PRO A 39 5.22 -0.66 -1.35
N LYS A 40 5.65 -1.67 -2.13
CA LYS A 40 5.50 -3.08 -1.77
C LYS A 40 6.37 -3.40 -0.55
N ASP A 41 5.94 -4.32 0.30
CA ASP A 41 6.74 -4.75 1.46
C ASP A 41 8.18 -5.13 1.06
N LYS A 42 9.14 -4.65 1.85
CA LYS A 42 10.60 -4.80 1.71
C LYS A 42 11.18 -4.20 0.42
N THR A 43 10.44 -3.35 -0.28
CA THR A 43 10.97 -2.65 -1.46
C THR A 43 12.16 -1.79 -1.06
N THR A 44 13.26 -1.93 -1.79
CA THR A 44 14.40 -1.02 -1.76
C THR A 44 14.27 -0.02 -2.91
N ASN A 45 14.80 1.19 -2.74
CA ASN A 45 14.70 2.28 -3.71
C ASN A 45 13.26 2.75 -3.99
N ALA A 46 12.40 2.77 -2.98
CA ALA A 46 11.07 3.37 -3.10
C ALA A 46 11.17 4.87 -3.44
N SER A 47 10.20 5.37 -4.21
CA SER A 47 10.10 6.80 -4.56
C SER A 47 9.97 7.67 -3.30
N THR A 48 10.67 8.80 -3.27
CA THR A 48 10.55 9.79 -2.18
C THR A 48 9.32 10.70 -2.33
N THR A 49 8.57 10.57 -3.43
CA THR A 49 7.43 11.45 -3.76
C THR A 49 6.09 10.73 -3.83
N SER A 50 6.11 9.39 -3.81
CA SER A 50 4.90 8.60 -3.96
C SER A 50 4.12 8.49 -2.64
N PRO A 51 2.79 8.45 -2.69
CA PRO A 51 1.98 8.18 -1.50
C PRO A 51 2.19 6.75 -1.02
N ILE A 52 1.84 6.51 0.25
CA ILE A 52 1.78 5.18 0.84
C ILE A 52 0.34 4.67 0.71
N VAL A 53 0.14 3.57 0.00
CA VAL A 53 -1.16 2.98 -0.29
C VAL A 53 -1.23 1.59 0.34
N ILE A 54 -2.30 1.34 1.09
CA ILE A 54 -2.60 0.05 1.71
C ILE A 54 -3.93 -0.43 1.15
N MET A 55 -3.93 -1.57 0.46
CA MET A 55 -5.12 -2.15 -0.12
C MET A 55 -5.57 -3.35 0.71
N PHE A 56 -6.85 -3.37 1.05
CA PHE A 56 -7.49 -4.42 1.84
C PHE A 56 -8.30 -5.37 0.96
N SER A 57 -8.52 -6.58 1.47
CA SER A 57 -9.32 -7.62 0.80
C SER A 57 -10.79 -7.27 0.61
N LYS A 58 -11.28 -6.25 1.32
CA LYS A 58 -12.69 -5.80 1.31
C LYS A 58 -12.79 -4.29 1.37
N ARG A 59 -13.92 -3.76 0.91
CA ARG A 59 -14.24 -2.33 0.95
C ARG A 59 -14.27 -1.84 2.40
N LEU A 60 -13.53 -0.77 2.68
CA LEU A 60 -13.55 -0.07 3.95
C LEU A 60 -14.82 0.79 4.00
N TYR A 61 -15.51 0.77 5.13
CA TYR A 61 -16.62 1.68 5.38
C TYR A 61 -16.09 3.03 5.87
N ALA A 62 -16.86 4.11 5.66
CA ALA A 62 -16.44 5.47 6.00
C ALA A 62 -16.18 5.68 7.51
N ASP A 63 -16.75 4.82 8.35
CA ASP A 63 -16.57 4.76 9.80
C ASP A 63 -15.45 3.80 10.25
N ALA A 64 -14.70 3.22 9.31
CA ALA A 64 -13.58 2.36 9.64
C ALA A 64 -12.50 3.17 10.41
N PRO A 65 -11.95 2.65 11.52
CA PRO A 65 -11.01 3.39 12.36
C PRO A 65 -9.62 3.44 11.70
N TYR A 66 -9.41 4.42 10.82
CA TYR A 66 -8.13 4.66 10.12
C TYR A 66 -7.11 5.45 10.96
N GLU A 67 -7.45 5.88 12.18
CA GLU A 67 -6.51 6.47 13.16
C GLU A 67 -5.43 5.48 13.65
N GLN A 68 -5.44 4.27 13.11
CA GLN A 68 -4.64 3.13 13.55
C GLN A 68 -3.39 2.88 12.71
N ILE A 69 -3.11 3.73 11.71
CA ILE A 69 -1.86 3.65 10.95
C ILE A 69 -0.78 4.44 11.68
N LYS A 70 0.31 3.76 12.04
CA LYS A 70 1.53 4.36 12.58
C LYS A 70 2.65 4.21 11.57
N ILE A 71 3.40 5.27 11.35
CA ILE A 71 4.55 5.28 10.45
C ILE A 71 5.78 5.70 11.24
N THR A 72 6.85 4.93 11.14
CA THR A 72 8.13 5.19 11.81
C THR A 72 9.26 5.23 10.77
N PRO A 73 10.09 6.30 10.71
CA PRO A 73 9.98 7.56 11.46
C PRO A 73 8.66 8.29 11.24
N GLN A 74 8.23 9.08 12.23
CA GLN A 74 6.98 9.82 12.15
C GLN A 74 6.98 10.75 10.92
N LEU A 75 5.84 10.75 10.22
CA LEU A 75 5.58 11.59 9.05
C LEU A 75 4.32 12.41 9.28
N ASP A 76 4.39 13.69 8.92
CA ASP A 76 3.20 14.50 8.75
C ASP A 76 2.58 14.19 7.38
N GLY A 77 1.25 14.16 7.30
CA GLY A 77 0.55 13.76 6.08
C GLY A 77 -0.97 13.82 6.21
N LYS A 78 -1.64 13.52 5.09
CA LYS A 78 -3.09 13.40 5.02
C LYS A 78 -3.46 11.95 4.70
N THR A 79 -4.35 11.39 5.49
CA THR A 79 -4.95 10.08 5.21
C THR A 79 -6.28 10.26 4.49
N THR A 80 -6.51 9.48 3.44
CA THR A 80 -7.79 9.39 2.74
C THR A 80 -8.17 7.92 2.56
N VAL A 81 -9.47 7.65 2.55
CA VAL A 81 -10.02 6.31 2.29
C VAL A 81 -10.76 6.35 0.97
N SER A 82 -10.46 5.40 0.09
CA SER A 82 -11.14 5.23 -1.19
C SER A 82 -11.40 3.75 -1.42
N ASP A 83 -12.67 3.35 -1.37
CA ASP A 83 -13.11 1.96 -1.47
C ASP A 83 -12.40 1.01 -0.52
N ASN A 84 -11.51 0.16 -1.02
CA ASN A 84 -10.74 -0.80 -0.22
C ASN A 84 -9.30 -0.33 0.06
N LYS A 85 -9.01 0.96 -0.14
CA LYS A 85 -7.66 1.53 -0.01
C LYS A 85 -7.61 2.60 1.06
N ILE A 86 -6.54 2.57 1.84
CA ILE A 86 -6.10 3.73 2.61
C ILE A 86 -4.91 4.34 1.88
N ILE A 87 -4.97 5.64 1.64
CA ILE A 87 -3.93 6.42 0.97
C ILE A 87 -3.42 7.46 1.96
N PHE A 88 -2.17 7.32 2.37
CA PHE A 88 -1.44 8.32 3.16
C PHE A 88 -0.55 9.13 2.23
N THR A 89 -0.79 10.44 2.18
CA THR A 89 -0.01 11.41 1.40
C THR A 89 0.85 12.21 2.35
N PRO A 90 2.18 12.00 2.38
CA PRO A 90 3.10 12.79 3.21
C PRO A 90 3.06 14.28 2.85
N VAL A 91 3.26 15.15 3.84
CA VAL A 91 3.55 16.56 3.62
C VAL A 91 5.00 16.67 3.15
N GLY A 92 5.18 16.97 1.87
CA GLY A 92 6.50 17.05 1.25
C GLY A 92 7.08 15.69 0.86
N GLN A 93 8.39 15.65 0.65
CA GLN A 93 9.10 14.43 0.22
C GLN A 93 9.51 13.58 1.42
N LEU A 94 9.47 12.26 1.24
CA LEU A 94 10.07 11.31 2.16
C LEU A 94 11.59 11.51 2.21
N LYS A 95 12.19 11.31 3.38
CA LYS A 95 13.64 11.40 3.55
C LYS A 95 14.31 10.30 2.74
N ALA A 96 15.32 10.65 1.95
CA ALA A 96 16.06 9.68 1.16
C ALA A 96 16.79 8.65 2.04
N LYS A 97 17.07 7.48 1.47
CA LYS A 97 17.79 6.37 2.12
C LYS A 97 17.25 5.99 3.51
N THR A 98 15.97 6.25 3.76
CA THR A 98 15.32 6.01 5.05
C THR A 98 14.41 4.80 4.96
N THR A 99 14.52 3.91 5.94
CA THR A 99 13.58 2.79 6.10
C THR A 99 12.37 3.26 6.89
N TYR A 100 11.19 3.14 6.28
CA TYR A 100 9.91 3.39 6.89
C TYR A 100 9.24 2.07 7.26
N ILE A 101 8.71 2.00 8.47
CA ILE A 101 7.88 0.90 8.96
C ILE A 101 6.46 1.45 9.09
N VAL A 102 5.52 0.78 8.43
CA VAL A 102 4.10 1.12 8.45
C VAL A 102 3.39 0.02 9.21
N GLU A 103 2.78 0.39 10.33
CA GLU A 103 2.01 -0.50 11.18
C GLU A 103 0.54 -0.14 11.06
N VAL A 104 -0.27 -1.13 10.68
CA VAL A 104 -1.73 -1.07 10.77
C VAL A 104 -2.10 -1.76 12.06
N VAL A 105 -2.50 -0.98 13.07
CA VAL A 105 -3.03 -1.55 14.32
C VAL A 105 -4.40 -2.14 14.02
N GLY A 106 -4.68 -3.31 14.57
CA GLY A 106 -5.96 -3.98 14.38
C GLY A 106 -7.10 -3.27 15.11
N ALA A 107 -8.29 -3.33 14.50
CA ALA A 107 -9.52 -2.72 15.00
C ALA A 107 -10.69 -3.68 14.89
N SER A 108 -11.60 -3.62 15.86
CA SER A 108 -12.94 -4.20 15.71
C SER A 108 -13.98 -3.09 15.63
N THR A 109 -14.78 -3.08 14.57
CA THR A 109 -16.04 -2.33 14.52
C THR A 109 -17.22 -3.29 14.66
N ASN A 110 -18.44 -2.77 14.67
CA ASN A 110 -19.65 -3.59 14.85
C ASN A 110 -19.78 -4.75 13.84
N ASN A 111 -19.15 -4.64 12.67
CA ASN A 111 -19.25 -5.57 11.55
C ASN A 111 -17.91 -5.99 10.92
N ALA A 112 -16.76 -5.44 11.35
CA ALA A 112 -15.47 -5.71 10.74
C ALA A 112 -14.37 -5.94 11.78
N LEU A 113 -13.46 -6.86 11.47
CA LEU A 113 -12.20 -7.03 12.19
C LEU A 113 -11.05 -6.75 11.22
N ILE A 114 -10.27 -5.72 11.50
CA ILE A 114 -9.00 -5.43 10.83
C ILE A 114 -7.91 -6.13 11.63
N GLU A 115 -7.20 -7.05 11.01
CA GLU A 115 -6.06 -7.72 11.63
C GLU A 115 -4.87 -6.76 11.68
N SER A 116 -4.15 -6.77 12.81
CA SER A 116 -2.90 -6.02 12.92
C SER A 116 -1.89 -6.54 11.89
N SER A 117 -1.21 -5.64 11.21
CA SER A 117 -0.20 -6.00 10.21
C SER A 117 0.85 -4.91 10.10
N SER A 118 2.03 -5.26 9.63
CA SER A 118 3.09 -4.30 9.36
C SER A 118 3.83 -4.64 8.08
N PHE A 119 4.34 -3.61 7.42
CA PHE A 119 5.23 -3.73 6.28
C PHE A 119 6.29 -2.64 6.34
N SER A 120 7.36 -2.82 5.58
CA SER A 120 8.46 -1.86 5.53
C SER A 120 8.87 -1.54 4.10
N PHE A 121 9.48 -0.38 3.90
CA PHE A 121 10.15 -0.04 2.65
C PHE A 121 11.29 0.93 2.91
N THR A 122 12.28 0.93 2.02
CA THR A 122 13.42 1.86 2.09
C THR A 122 13.39 2.77 0.86
N THR A 123 13.29 4.08 1.09
CA THR A 123 13.36 5.07 0.01
C THR A 123 14.71 5.06 -0.68
N GLY A 124 14.74 5.35 -1.97
CA GLY A 124 15.96 5.55 -2.72
C GLY A 124 16.68 6.84 -2.36
N SER A 125 17.70 7.16 -3.15
CA SER A 125 18.39 8.44 -3.08
C SER A 125 17.48 9.59 -3.51
N GLN A 126 17.72 10.79 -2.98
CA GLN A 126 16.90 11.95 -3.32
C GLN A 126 17.09 12.30 -4.80
N LYS A 127 15.99 12.57 -5.49
CA LYS A 127 16.00 13.12 -6.83
C LYS A 127 16.44 14.60 -6.76
N ILE A 128 17.54 14.93 -7.42
CA ILE A 128 18.12 16.28 -7.41
C ILE A 128 17.91 17.03 -8.74
N SER A 129 17.66 16.31 -9.84
CA SER A 129 17.24 16.91 -11.11
C SER A 129 16.44 15.92 -11.94
N SER A 130 15.56 16.43 -12.80
CA SER A 130 14.79 15.67 -13.77
C SER A 130 14.86 16.34 -15.12
N PHE A 131 14.94 15.57 -16.20
CA PHE A 131 14.71 16.09 -17.53
C PHE A 131 14.00 15.04 -18.39
N GLU A 132 13.09 15.52 -19.24
CA GLU A 132 12.44 14.70 -20.25
C GLU A 132 13.34 14.63 -21.48
N LEU A 133 13.46 13.43 -22.03
CA LEU A 133 14.15 13.14 -23.28
C LEU A 133 13.16 12.44 -24.19
N THR A 134 12.83 13.06 -25.33
CA THR A 134 12.09 12.41 -26.40
C THR A 134 13.07 11.96 -27.46
N LEU A 135 13.09 10.67 -27.80
CA LEU A 135 13.93 10.18 -28.90
C LEU A 135 13.24 10.47 -30.25
N PRO A 136 13.87 11.21 -31.17
CA PRO A 136 13.23 11.65 -32.41
C PRO A 136 12.93 10.51 -33.41
N ILE A 137 13.46 9.31 -33.16
CA ILE A 137 13.33 8.16 -34.07
C ILE A 137 12.21 7.22 -33.61
N THR A 138 11.98 7.12 -32.30
CA THR A 138 10.99 6.19 -31.74
C THR A 138 9.78 6.89 -31.12
N GLU A 139 9.81 8.22 -30.98
CA GLU A 139 8.82 9.03 -30.24
C GLU A 139 8.64 8.60 -28.77
N ASP A 140 9.51 7.72 -28.27
CA ASP A 140 9.49 7.29 -26.89
C ASP A 140 9.91 8.46 -25.98
N ASN A 141 9.14 8.64 -24.91
CA ASN A 141 9.43 9.62 -23.88
C ASN A 141 10.14 8.93 -22.71
N TYR A 142 11.26 9.52 -22.31
CA TYR A 142 12.07 9.08 -21.18
C TYR A 142 12.15 10.19 -20.16
N THR A 143 11.89 9.85 -18.91
CA THR A 143 12.24 10.73 -17.80
C THR A 143 13.60 10.29 -17.27
N ILE A 144 14.57 11.19 -17.27
CA ILE A 144 15.91 10.94 -16.73
C ILE A 144 16.08 11.74 -15.45
N ASP A 145 16.27 11.01 -14.36
CA ASP A 145 16.41 11.55 -13.03
C ASP A 145 17.83 11.37 -12.53
N ARG A 146 18.46 12.47 -12.13
CA ARG A 146 19.72 12.40 -11.41
C ARG A 146 19.43 12.29 -9.92
N LEU A 147 20.04 11.31 -9.29
CA LEU A 147 19.94 11.04 -7.88
C LEU A 147 21.15 11.63 -7.14
N GLU A 148 20.96 12.01 -5.88
CA GLU A 148 21.99 12.61 -5.03
C GLU A 148 23.22 11.72 -4.84
N ASN A 149 23.06 10.40 -4.91
CA ASN A 149 24.17 9.44 -4.86
C ASN A 149 24.96 9.31 -6.18
N GLY A 150 24.68 10.17 -7.16
CA GLY A 150 25.32 10.16 -8.47
C GLY A 150 24.72 9.16 -9.46
N GLN A 151 23.73 8.37 -9.06
CA GLN A 151 23.02 7.45 -9.97
C GLN A 151 22.10 8.22 -10.92
N ILE A 152 21.82 7.58 -12.04
CA ILE A 152 20.86 8.07 -13.04
C ILE A 152 19.72 7.06 -13.12
N LEU A 153 18.51 7.47 -12.78
CA LEU A 153 17.31 6.69 -12.96
C LEU A 153 16.67 7.06 -14.30
N VAL A 154 16.53 6.09 -15.20
CA VAL A 154 15.80 6.25 -16.45
C VAL A 154 14.45 5.58 -16.32
N ILE A 155 13.39 6.35 -16.50
CA ILE A 155 12.01 5.88 -16.52
C ILE A 155 11.54 5.81 -17.97
N ILE A 156 11.14 4.62 -18.40
CA ILE A 156 10.60 4.39 -19.74
C ILE A 156 9.09 4.57 -19.71
N ASN A 157 8.56 5.59 -20.38
CA ASN A 157 7.13 5.86 -20.45
C ASN A 157 6.52 5.17 -21.69
N GLY A 158 5.92 3.99 -21.49
CA GLY A 158 4.99 3.40 -22.47
C GLY A 158 5.57 2.49 -23.57
N ALA A 159 6.87 2.15 -23.53
CA ALA A 159 7.52 1.33 -24.56
C ALA A 159 7.91 -0.09 -24.06
N PRO A 160 7.92 -1.12 -24.94
CA PRO A 160 8.24 -2.50 -24.56
C PRO A 160 9.71 -2.66 -24.11
N ALA A 161 9.90 -3.27 -22.94
CA ALA A 161 11.13 -3.33 -22.14
C ALA A 161 12.44 -3.74 -22.87
N GLY A 162 12.36 -4.53 -23.94
CA GLY A 162 13.52 -5.21 -24.53
C GLY A 162 14.37 -4.34 -25.46
N GLU A 163 13.74 -3.61 -26.37
CA GLU A 163 14.43 -2.88 -27.44
C GLU A 163 14.93 -1.50 -26.97
N VAL A 164 14.16 -0.93 -26.04
CA VAL A 164 14.36 0.40 -25.46
C VAL A 164 15.62 0.50 -24.61
N ARG A 165 15.93 -0.54 -23.84
CA ARG A 165 17.12 -0.56 -22.97
C ARG A 165 18.39 -0.31 -23.78
N LYS A 166 18.56 -1.01 -24.91
CA LYS A 166 19.80 -0.92 -25.71
C LYS A 166 20.06 0.51 -26.22
N ASN A 167 19.04 1.17 -26.76
CA ASN A 167 19.16 2.50 -27.34
C ASN A 167 19.51 3.57 -26.31
N VAL A 168 18.93 3.51 -25.11
CA VAL A 168 19.23 4.45 -24.03
C VAL A 168 20.67 4.28 -23.54
N PHE A 169 21.11 3.05 -23.29
CA PHE A 169 22.47 2.78 -22.82
C PHE A 169 23.53 3.22 -23.84
N ASP A 170 23.30 2.99 -25.13
CA ASP A 170 24.20 3.45 -26.19
C ASP A 170 24.24 4.98 -26.31
N LEU A 171 23.10 5.66 -26.16
CA LEU A 171 23.03 7.12 -26.14
C LEU A 171 23.80 7.70 -24.95
N LEU A 172 23.59 7.16 -23.75
CA LEU A 172 24.27 7.57 -22.53
C LEU A 172 25.79 7.36 -22.66
N ARG A 173 26.23 6.20 -23.16
CA ARG A 173 27.64 5.92 -23.40
C ARG A 173 28.26 6.88 -24.42
N LYS A 174 27.54 7.19 -25.52
CA LYS A 174 27.99 8.18 -26.52
C LYS A 174 28.13 9.60 -25.96
N LYS A 175 27.35 9.92 -24.92
CA LYS A 175 27.42 11.19 -24.18
C LYS A 175 28.45 11.17 -23.04
N GLY A 176 29.23 10.09 -22.90
CA GLY A 176 30.25 9.96 -21.85
C GLY A 176 29.69 9.70 -20.45
N VAL A 177 28.43 9.25 -20.36
CA VAL A 177 27.80 8.91 -19.09
C VAL A 177 28.23 7.51 -18.67
N ASP A 178 28.68 7.36 -17.42
CA ASP A 178 28.99 6.06 -16.84
C ASP A 178 27.71 5.25 -16.60
N THR A 179 27.48 4.28 -17.46
CA THR A 179 26.29 3.42 -17.46
C THR A 179 26.24 2.45 -16.28
N SER A 180 27.35 2.24 -15.55
CA SER A 180 27.36 1.38 -14.36
C SER A 180 26.50 1.93 -13.20
N SER A 181 26.21 3.23 -13.25
CA SER A 181 25.41 3.96 -12.27
C SER A 181 23.94 4.14 -12.69
N VAL A 182 23.53 3.55 -13.83
CA VAL A 182 22.20 3.73 -14.42
C VAL A 182 21.24 2.67 -13.90
N LEU A 183 20.15 3.11 -13.28
CA LEU A 183 19.00 2.30 -12.91
C LEU A 183 17.91 2.49 -13.97
N VAL A 184 17.32 1.41 -14.46
CA VAL A 184 16.20 1.47 -15.41
C VAL A 184 14.94 1.01 -14.70
N GLN A 185 13.92 1.86 -14.70
CA GLN A 185 12.60 1.55 -14.18
C GLN A 185 11.56 1.64 -15.30
N GLU A 186 10.70 0.64 -15.37
CA GLU A 186 9.58 0.64 -16.31
C GLU A 186 8.39 1.31 -15.64
N SER A 187 7.82 2.33 -16.30
CA SER A 187 6.53 2.86 -15.90
C SER A 187 5.48 1.79 -16.19
N THR A 188 5.01 1.13 -15.14
CA THR A 188 3.78 0.32 -15.24
C THR A 188 2.62 1.31 -15.28
N SER A 189 2.40 1.90 -16.45
CA SER A 189 1.12 2.53 -16.75
C SER A 189 0.07 1.42 -16.65
N SER A 190 -0.65 1.40 -15.53
CA SER A 190 -1.91 0.66 -15.43
C SER A 190 -2.79 1.17 -16.56
N ARG A 191 -2.95 0.38 -17.62
CA ARG A 191 -4.05 0.57 -18.56
C ARG A 191 -5.33 0.36 -17.74
N GLU A 192 -5.97 1.46 -17.35
CA GLU A 192 -7.41 1.45 -17.09
C GLU A 192 -8.18 1.21 -18.40
#